data_AF-A0A7C7WVA3-F1
#
_entry.id   AF-A0A7C7WVA3-F1
#
_cell.length_a   1.000
_cell.length_b   1.000
_cell.length_c   1.000
_cell.angle_alpha   90.00
_cell.angle_beta   90.00
_cell.angle_gamma   90.00
#
_symmetry.space_group_name_H-M   'P 1'
#
loop_
_entity.id
_entity.type
_entity.pdbx_description
1 polymer ?
#
loop_
_entity_poly.entity_id
_entity_poly.type
_entity_poly.pdbx_seq_one_letter_code
_entity_poly.pdbx_strand_id
1 'polypeptide(L)' 'MDAEAIKEKANSADENITFTDGACENLTQVPDFAMDMAISHMVNAAKDQSVDTIDSAFLDANNPMK' A
#
# COMPACT_ATOMS: atom_id res chain seq x y z
N MET A 1 12.45 -2.55 -5.08
CA MET A 1 12.40 -3.38 -3.86
C MET A 1 11.62 -4.67 -4.12
N ASP A 2 11.90 -5.75 -3.41
CA ASP A 2 11.07 -6.98 -3.46
C ASP A 2 9.74 -6.79 -2.73
N ALA A 3 8.71 -7.54 -3.12
CA ALA A 3 7.36 -7.42 -2.56
C ALA A 3 7.32 -7.63 -1.02
N GLU A 4 8.18 -8.51 -0.48
CA GLU A 4 8.28 -8.72 0.97
C GLU A 4 8.80 -7.48 1.71
N ALA A 5 9.81 -6.79 1.16
CA ALA A 5 10.34 -5.58 1.76
C ALA A 5 9.31 -4.44 1.75
N ILE A 6 8.50 -4.36 0.69
CA ILE A 6 7.38 -3.41 0.61
C ILE A 6 6.31 -3.75 1.65
N LYS A 7 5.95 -5.02 1.77
CA LYS A 7 4.97 -5.51 2.75
C LYS A 7 5.39 -5.18 4.17
N GLU A 8 6.66 -5.44 4.50
CA GLU A 8 7.22 -5.11 5.81
C GLU A 8 7.17 -3.60 6.06
N LYS A 9 7.59 -2.78 5.08
CA LYS A 9 7.57 -1.32 5.20
C LYS A 9 6.14 -0.77 5.32
N ALA A 10 5.19 -1.33 4.57
CA ALA A 10 3.81 -0.90 4.54
C ALA A 10 3.04 -1.29 5.81
N ASN A 11 3.22 -2.53 6.29
CA ASN A 11 2.67 -2.97 7.58
C ASN A 11 3.38 -2.29 8.78
N SER A 12 4.64 -1.88 8.61
CA SER A 12 5.33 -1.06 9.63
C SER A 12 4.86 0.39 9.64
N ALA A 13 4.26 0.88 8.54
CA ALA A 13 3.70 2.21 8.50
C ALA A 13 2.41 2.32 9.34
N ASP A 14 1.65 1.23 9.45
CA ASP A 14 0.51 1.15 10.36
C ASP A 14 0.21 -0.28 10.83
N GLU A 15 0.23 -0.49 12.15
CA GLU A 15 -0.03 -1.81 12.76
C GLU A 15 -1.48 -2.29 12.58
N ASN A 16 -2.42 -1.40 12.24
CA ASN A 16 -3.82 -1.75 12.03
C ASN A 16 -4.16 -2.02 10.55
N ILE A 17 -3.19 -1.86 9.65
CA ILE A 17 -3.41 -2.05 8.21
C ILE A 17 -2.53 -3.18 7.68
N THR A 18 -3.17 -4.10 6.99
CA THR A 18 -2.53 -5.26 6.36
C THR A 18 -2.50 -5.10 4.86
N PHE A 19 -1.31 -5.06 4.28
CA PHE A 19 -1.12 -5.14 2.83
C PHE A 19 -1.07 -6.60 2.39
N THR A 20 -1.95 -6.95 1.45
CA THR A 20 -1.94 -8.28 0.82
C THR A 20 -0.78 -8.43 -0.18
N ASP A 21 -0.49 -9.66 -0.59
CA ASP A 21 0.60 -9.91 -1.54
C ASP A 21 0.33 -9.27 -2.91
N GLY A 22 -0.92 -9.31 -3.41
CA GLY A 22 -1.30 -8.64 -4.66
C GLY A 22 -1.17 -7.11 -4.58
N ALA A 23 -1.41 -6.52 -3.41
CA ALA A 23 -1.15 -5.11 -3.18
C ALA A 23 0.36 -4.78 -3.25
N CYS A 24 1.17 -5.62 -2.62
CA CYS A 24 2.62 -5.46 -2.62
C CYS A 24 3.20 -5.63 -4.04
N GLU A 25 2.68 -6.57 -4.83
CA GLU A 25 3.05 -6.74 -6.24
C GLU A 25 2.80 -5.46 -7.06
N ASN A 26 1.65 -4.81 -6.89
CA ASN A 26 1.38 -3.53 -7.55
C ASN A 26 2.33 -2.42 -7.08
N LEU A 27 2.63 -2.39 -5.79
CA LEU A 27 3.59 -1.44 -5.23
C LEU A 27 5.01 -1.67 -5.74
N THR A 28 5.42 -2.88 -6.15
CA THR A 28 6.75 -3.10 -6.77
C THR A 28 6.98 -2.28 -8.04
N GLN A 29 5.90 -1.87 -8.72
CA GLN A 29 5.98 -1.03 -9.91
C GLN A 29 6.15 0.46 -9.56
N VAL A 30 5.88 0.83 -8.31
CA VAL A 30 6.06 2.20 -7.82
C VAL A 30 7.55 2.44 -7.60
N PRO A 31 8.11 3.54 -8.14
CA PRO A 31 9.50 3.91 -7.88
C PRO A 31 9.75 4.11 -6.38
N ASP A 32 10.93 3.73 -5.89
CA ASP A 32 11.28 3.80 -4.46
C ASP A 32 11.06 5.21 -3.85
N PHE A 33 11.28 6.29 -4.61
CA PHE A 33 11.07 7.67 -4.15
C PHE A 33 9.59 8.01 -3.89
N ALA A 34 8.66 7.31 -4.56
CA ALA A 34 7.22 7.49 -4.43
C ALA A 34 6.58 6.44 -3.51
N MET A 35 7.32 5.38 -3.15
CA MET A 35 6.83 4.29 -2.30
C MET A 35 6.27 4.78 -0.97
N ASP A 36 7.00 5.68 -0.28
CA ASP A 36 6.57 6.19 1.03
C ASP A 36 5.31 7.06 0.93
N MET A 37 5.19 7.81 -0.17
CA MET A 37 3.99 8.59 -0.45
C MET A 37 2.81 7.69 -0.80
N ALA A 38 3.04 6.65 -1.62
CA ALA A 38 2.02 5.67 -1.99
C ALA A 38 1.50 4.91 -0.76
N ILE A 39 2.39 4.38 0.08
CA ILE A 39 2.03 3.69 1.32
C ILE A 39 1.24 4.64 2.23
N SER A 40 1.75 5.85 2.49
CA SER A 40 1.07 6.81 3.37
C SER A 40 -0.31 7.20 2.85
N HIS A 41 -0.44 7.41 1.53
CA HIS A 41 -1.73 7.73 0.91
C HIS A 41 -2.71 6.56 1.04
N MET A 42 -2.25 5.34 0.82
CA MET A 42 -3.07 4.12 0.90
C MET A 42 -3.51 3.82 2.33
N VAL A 43 -2.60 3.93 3.30
CA VAL A 43 -2.90 3.80 4.73
C VAL A 43 -3.95 4.83 5.15
N ASN A 44 -3.80 6.09 4.73
CA ASN A 44 -4.79 7.13 5.03
C ASN A 44 -6.15 6.86 4.36
N ALA A 45 -6.16 6.47 3.09
CA ALA A 45 -7.41 6.15 2.37
C ALA A 45 -8.14 4.95 3.01
N ALA A 46 -7.39 3.94 3.45
CA ALA A 46 -7.94 2.78 4.14
C ALA A 46 -8.50 3.18 5.51
N LYS A 47 -7.79 4.00 6.29
CA LYS A 47 -8.33 4.57 7.54
C LYS A 47 -9.60 5.39 7.33
N ASP A 48 -9.62 6.25 6.32
CA ASP A 48 -10.78 7.09 5.99
C ASP A 48 -11.99 6.23 5.60
N GLN A 49 -11.74 5.11 4.90
CA GLN A 49 -12.76 4.13 4.53
C GLN A 49 -13.06 3.10 5.64
N SER A 50 -12.39 3.21 6.80
CA SER A 50 -12.45 2.24 7.91
C SER A 50 -12.16 0.79 7.47
N VAL A 51 -11.21 0.64 6.55
CA VAL A 51 -10.71 -0.62 6.03
C VAL A 51 -9.35 -0.91 6.65
N ASP A 52 -9.15 -2.15 7.09
CA ASP A 52 -7.93 -2.65 7.72
C ASP A 52 -7.06 -3.47 6.73
N THR A 53 -7.59 -3.78 5.55
CA THR A 53 -6.92 -4.65 4.56
C THR A 53 -6.81 -3.93 3.22
N ILE A 54 -5.59 -3.74 2.74
CA ILE A 54 -5.30 -3.14 1.43
C ILE A 54 -4.96 -4.26 0.46
N ASP A 55 -5.85 -4.49 -0.50
CA ASP A 55 -5.66 -5.40 -1.61
C ASP A 55 -5.31 -4.68 -2.91
N SER A 56 -5.01 -5.45 -3.96
CA SER A 56 -4.71 -4.90 -5.28
C SER A 56 -5.86 -4.08 -5.85
N ALA A 57 -7.12 -4.45 -5.54
CA ALA A 57 -8.30 -3.70 -5.99
C ALA A 57 -8.43 -2.35 -5.29
N PHE A 58 -8.15 -2.30 -3.98
CA PHE A 58 -8.12 -1.09 -3.18
C PHE A 58 -7.01 -0.14 -3.66
N LEU A 59 -5.82 -0.68 -3.91
CA LEU A 59 -4.73 0.06 -4.52
C LEU A 59 -5.14 0.60 -5.88
N ASP A 60 -5.69 -0.21 -6.78
CA ASP A 60 -6.10 0.22 -8.12
C ASP A 60 -7.23 1.27 -8.10
N ALA A 61 -8.11 1.22 -7.10
CA ALA A 61 -9.18 2.20 -6.92
C ALA A 61 -8.67 3.54 -6.37
N ASN A 62 -7.61 3.51 -5.56
CA ASN A 62 -7.03 4.70 -4.92
C ASN A 62 -5.67 5.12 -5.52
N ASN A 63 -5.22 4.46 -6.60
CA ASN A 63 -3.89 4.69 -7.17
C ASN A 63 -3.80 6.11 -7.72
N PRO A 64 -2.94 6.99 -7.18
CA PRO A 64 -2.81 8.36 -7.65
C PRO A 64 -2.15 8.47 -9.03
N MET A 65 -1.67 7.36 -9.61
CA MET A 65 -1.04 7.30 -10.94
C MET A 65 -2.00 6.93 -12.08
N LYS A 66 -3.32 6.88 -11.82
CA LYS A 66 -4.35 6.81 -12.87
C LYS A 66 -4.74 8.19 -13.41
#